data_AF-A0A8S2YYA6-F1
#
_entry.id   AF-A0A8S2YYA6-F1
#
_cell.length_a   1.000
_cell.length_b   1.000
_cell.length_c   1.000
_cell.angle_alpha   90.00
_cell.angle_beta   90.00
_cell.angle_gamma   90.00
#
_symmetry.space_group_name_H-M   'P 1'
#
loop_
_entity.id
_entity.type
_entity.pdbx_description
1 polymer ?
#
loop_
_entity_poly.entity_id
_entity_poly.type
_entity_poly.pdbx_seq_one_letter_code
_entity_poly.pdbx_strand_id
1 'polypeptide(L)'
;MTQKEANFAESTQLIRNDQEKIGTLNLLISTSTQPSNNLFNYYQERAEILFYLNKYEDALSDINAMEKINEIPSSIKLIKWKSLIQIQCAKVSQEIKQSLAIQVIFPGESIRYRIPSDSMGSYHPTKSRWIPG
;
A
#
# COMPACT_ATOMS: atom_id res chain seq x y z
N MET A 1 -27.16 -14.31 -7.29
CA MET A 1 -25.92 -13.58 -6.96
C MET A 1 -26.11 -13.00 -5.56
N THR A 2 -25.22 -13.32 -4.63
CA THR A 2 -25.28 -12.82 -3.25
C THR A 2 -24.67 -11.42 -3.15
N GLN A 3 -25.05 -10.62 -2.14
CA GLN A 3 -24.46 -9.29 -1.92
C GLN A 3 -22.92 -9.33 -1.81
N LYS A 4 -22.39 -10.43 -1.24
CA LYS A 4 -20.95 -10.65 -1.10
C LYS A 4 -20.24 -10.85 -2.45
N GLU A 5 -20.89 -11.56 -3.38
CA GLU A 5 -20.39 -11.76 -4.74
C GLU A 5 -20.39 -10.45 -5.54
N ALA A 6 -21.43 -9.62 -5.38
CA ALA A 6 -21.51 -8.31 -6.01
C ALA A 6 -20.39 -7.36 -5.53
N ASN A 7 -20.17 -7.27 -4.20
CA ASN A 7 -19.11 -6.44 -3.63
C ASN A 7 -17.70 -6.91 -4.07
N PHE A 8 -17.52 -8.23 -4.25
CA PHE A 8 -16.26 -8.78 -4.74
C PHE A 8 -16.03 -8.45 -6.23
N ALA A 9 -17.07 -8.57 -7.06
CA ALA A 9 -17.00 -8.18 -8.47
C ALA A 9 -16.70 -6.69 -8.64
N GLU A 10 -17.30 -5.84 -7.82
CA GLU A 10 -17.06 -4.39 -7.84
C GLU A 10 -15.61 -4.04 -7.46
N SER A 11 -15.09 -4.62 -6.39
CA SER A 11 -13.70 -4.37 -5.96
C SER A 11 -12.67 -4.88 -6.97
N THR A 12 -12.90 -6.04 -7.60
CA THR A 12 -12.02 -6.55 -8.66
C THR A 12 -12.04 -5.69 -9.92
N GLN A 13 -13.21 -5.12 -10.28
CA GLN A 13 -13.31 -4.18 -11.38
C GLN A 13 -12.59 -2.85 -11.07
N LEU A 14 -12.72 -2.34 -9.84
CA LEU A 14 -12.02 -1.13 -9.42
C LEU A 14 -10.51 -1.28 -9.52
N ILE A 15 -9.95 -2.39 -9.00
CA ILE A 15 -8.52 -2.69 -9.09
C ILE A 15 -8.04 -2.76 -10.54
N ARG A 16 -8.84 -3.36 -11.44
CA ARG A 16 -8.51 -3.42 -12.87
C ARG A 16 -8.44 -2.03 -13.48
N ASN A 17 -9.44 -1.20 -13.22
CA ASN A 17 -9.49 0.17 -13.71
C ASN A 17 -8.28 0.99 -13.21
N ASP A 18 -7.92 0.82 -11.93
CA ASP A 18 -6.75 1.47 -11.32
C ASP A 18 -5.43 1.04 -11.98
N GLN A 19 -5.29 -0.24 -12.34
CA GLN A 19 -4.13 -0.76 -13.05
C GLN A 19 -4.01 -0.21 -14.49
N GLU A 20 -5.11 -0.17 -15.23
CA GLU A 20 -5.16 0.43 -16.57
C GLU A 20 -4.81 1.92 -16.53
N LYS A 21 -5.32 2.62 -15.52
CA LYS A 21 -5.04 4.03 -15.28
C LYS A 21 -3.57 4.29 -14.94
N ILE A 22 -2.95 3.45 -14.11
CA ILE A 22 -1.49 3.49 -13.87
C ILE A 22 -0.73 3.31 -15.19
N GLY A 23 -1.14 2.38 -16.04
CA GLY A 23 -0.51 2.17 -17.36
C GLY A 23 -0.54 3.43 -18.23
N THR A 24 -1.69 4.10 -18.27
CA THR A 24 -1.87 5.37 -18.99
C THR A 24 -0.98 6.48 -18.42
N LEU A 25 -0.95 6.63 -17.09
CA LEU A 25 -0.12 7.63 -16.41
C LEU A 25 1.37 7.38 -16.64
N ASN A 26 1.81 6.12 -16.68
CA ASN A 26 3.20 5.77 -16.99
C ASN A 26 3.61 6.25 -18.39
N LEU A 27 2.73 6.11 -19.38
CA LEU A 27 2.98 6.59 -20.73
C LEU A 27 3.05 8.12 -20.79
N LEU A 28 2.13 8.81 -20.11
CA LEU A 28 2.12 10.27 -20.05
C LEU A 28 3.36 10.84 -19.37
N ILE A 29 3.80 10.20 -18.28
CA ILE A 29 5.03 10.56 -17.58
C ILE A 29 6.27 10.33 -18.46
N SER A 30 6.35 9.20 -19.15
CA SER A 30 7.53 8.86 -19.97
C SER A 30 7.66 9.67 -21.26
N THR A 31 6.53 10.17 -21.78
CA THR A 31 6.49 11.00 -22.99
C THR A 31 6.59 12.49 -22.68
N SER A 32 6.53 12.89 -21.41
CA SER A 32 6.70 14.28 -21.00
C SER A 32 8.16 14.73 -21.14
N THR A 33 8.40 15.74 -21.96
CA THR A 33 9.75 16.22 -22.31
C THR A 33 10.26 17.36 -21.42
N GLN A 34 9.40 17.96 -20.61
CA GLN A 34 9.74 19.05 -19.69
C GLN A 34 8.97 18.93 -18.36
N PRO A 35 9.57 19.35 -17.22
CA PRO A 35 8.82 19.52 -15.98
C PRO A 35 7.75 20.58 -16.19
N SER A 36 6.49 20.18 -16.02
CA SER A 36 5.33 21.06 -16.19
C SER A 36 4.29 20.74 -15.11
N ASN A 37 3.35 21.66 -14.91
CA ASN A 37 2.21 21.42 -14.00
C ASN A 37 1.40 20.17 -14.38
N ASN A 38 1.39 19.78 -15.65
CA ASN A 38 0.75 18.55 -16.10
C ASN A 38 1.50 17.31 -15.57
N LEU A 39 2.82 17.34 -15.62
CA LEU A 39 3.65 16.26 -15.09
C LEU A 39 3.47 16.11 -13.57
N PHE A 40 3.36 17.24 -12.85
CA PHE A 40 3.01 17.24 -11.43
C PHE A 40 1.66 16.54 -11.16
N ASN A 41 0.64 16.86 -11.95
CA ASN A 41 -0.69 16.24 -11.80
C ASN A 41 -0.66 14.73 -12.08
N TYR A 42 0.11 14.29 -13.08
CA TYR A 42 0.24 12.85 -13.38
C TYR A 42 0.91 12.08 -12.26
N TYR A 43 1.97 12.63 -11.65
CA TYR A 43 2.59 12.03 -10.47
C TYR A 43 1.65 12.03 -9.27
N GLN A 44 0.90 13.11 -9.04
CA GLN A 44 -0.06 13.16 -7.94
C GLN A 44 -1.14 12.07 -8.10
N GLU A 45 -1.74 11.98 -9.28
CA GLU A 45 -2.80 11.01 -9.55
C GLU A 45 -2.28 9.57 -9.47
N ARG A 46 -1.07 9.31 -9.98
CA ARG A 46 -0.46 7.98 -9.90
C ARG A 46 -0.14 7.59 -8.45
N ALA A 47 0.41 8.51 -7.66
CA ALA A 47 0.65 8.31 -6.24
C ALA A 47 -0.65 7.96 -5.49
N GLU A 48 -1.79 8.55 -5.88
CA GLU A 48 -3.07 8.38 -5.17
C GLU A 48 -3.56 6.94 -5.36
N ILE A 49 -3.52 6.48 -6.60
CA ILE A 49 -3.88 5.11 -6.96
C ILE A 49 -2.91 4.11 -6.31
N LEU A 50 -1.60 4.36 -6.39
CA LEU A 50 -0.59 3.49 -5.79
C LEU A 50 -0.77 3.36 -4.26
N PHE A 51 -1.14 4.45 -3.58
CA PHE A 51 -1.46 4.41 -2.16
C PHE A 51 -2.67 3.50 -1.87
N TYR A 52 -3.76 3.61 -2.64
CA TYR A 52 -4.94 2.75 -2.48
C TYR A 52 -4.65 1.27 -2.80
N LEU A 53 -3.68 1.01 -3.69
CA LEU A 53 -3.20 -0.34 -3.99
C LEU A 53 -2.15 -0.85 -2.98
N ASN A 54 -1.89 -0.14 -1.88
CA ASN A 54 -0.85 -0.44 -0.87
C ASN A 54 0.58 -0.47 -1.43
N LYS A 55 0.83 0.15 -2.59
CA LYS A 55 2.16 0.29 -3.21
C LYS A 55 2.84 1.55 -2.69
N TYR A 56 3.11 1.57 -1.39
CA TYR A 56 3.53 2.78 -0.68
C TYR A 56 4.91 3.29 -1.11
N GLU A 57 5.84 2.41 -1.46
CA GLU A 57 7.18 2.79 -1.95
C GLU A 57 7.11 3.47 -3.33
N ASP A 58 6.31 2.91 -4.24
CA ASP A 58 6.07 3.49 -5.55
C ASP A 58 5.37 4.86 -5.42
N ALA A 59 4.36 4.95 -4.54
CA ALA A 59 3.69 6.21 -4.25
C ALA A 59 4.67 7.26 -3.70
N LEU A 60 5.57 6.87 -2.80
CA LEU A 60 6.59 7.78 -2.26
C LEU A 60 7.56 8.27 -3.34
N SER A 61 7.90 7.41 -4.29
CA SER A 61 8.73 7.78 -5.46
C SER A 61 8.07 8.90 -6.26
N ASP A 62 6.76 8.82 -6.48
CA ASP A 62 5.99 9.84 -7.19
C ASP A 62 5.94 11.17 -6.43
N ILE A 63 5.76 11.14 -5.11
CA ILE A 63 5.83 12.33 -4.28
C ILE A 63 7.19 13.01 -4.40
N ASN A 64 8.28 12.24 -4.37
CA ASN A 64 9.63 12.79 -4.50
C ASN A 64 9.88 13.35 -5.92
N ALA A 65 9.22 12.81 -6.95
CA ALA A 65 9.26 13.37 -8.29
C ALA A 65 8.50 14.71 -8.36
N MET A 66 7.35 14.82 -7.71
CA MET A 66 6.58 16.07 -7.60
C MET A 66 7.37 17.20 -6.92
N GLU A 67 8.13 16.88 -5.86
CA GLU A 67 8.99 17.84 -5.16
C GLU A 67 10.10 18.40 -6.05
N LYS A 68 10.53 17.67 -7.08
CA LYS A 68 11.54 18.15 -8.04
C LYS A 68 10.96 19.06 -9.12
N ILE A 69 9.65 19.00 -9.36
CA ILE A 69 8.95 19.80 -10.37
C ILE A 69 8.57 21.17 -9.81
N ASN A 70 8.13 21.20 -8.55
CA ASN A 70 7.81 22.45 -7.86
C ASN A 70 9.03 22.92 -7.08
N GLU A 71 9.74 23.94 -7.58
CA GLU A 71 10.81 24.64 -6.84
C GLU A 71 10.31 25.38 -5.58
N ILE A 72 8.99 25.35 -5.31
CA ILE A 72 8.37 25.91 -4.10
C ILE A 72 8.10 24.77 -3.11
N PRO A 73 8.61 24.86 -1.86
CA PRO A 73 8.46 23.80 -0.87
C PRO A 73 6.99 23.52 -0.60
N SER A 74 6.60 22.31 -0.97
CA SER A 74 5.61 21.46 -0.32
C SER A 74 4.37 22.20 0.19
N SER A 75 3.35 22.32 -0.66
CA SER A 75 2.00 22.64 -0.19
C SER A 75 1.68 21.80 1.04
N ILE A 76 0.97 22.36 2.03
CA ILE A 76 0.59 21.64 3.26
C ILE A 76 -0.05 20.28 2.92
N LYS A 77 -0.77 20.20 1.80
CA LYS A 77 -1.31 18.96 1.24
C LYS A 77 -0.20 17.94 0.96
N LEU A 78 0.82 18.30 0.20
CA LEU A 78 1.93 17.40 -0.16
C LEU A 78 2.71 16.90 1.06
N ILE A 79 2.99 17.79 2.03
CA ILE A 79 3.68 17.41 3.28
C ILE A 79 2.87 16.35 4.04
N LYS A 80 1.58 16.64 4.29
CA LYS A 80 0.69 15.71 5.00
C LYS A 80 0.65 14.35 4.31
N TRP A 81 0.59 14.38 2.99
CA TRP A 81 0.43 13.19 2.19
C TRP A 81 1.71 12.34 2.14
N LYS A 82 2.87 12.98 2.02
CA LYS A 82 4.19 12.34 2.20
C LYS A 82 4.32 11.69 3.57
N SER A 83 3.95 12.40 4.64
CA SER A 83 3.99 11.86 6.00
C SER A 83 3.08 10.64 6.16
N LEU A 84 1.87 10.66 5.59
CA LEU A 84 0.96 9.51 5.61
C LEU A 84 1.56 8.28 4.90
N ILE A 85 2.13 8.46 3.71
CA ILE A 85 2.78 7.38 2.97
C ILE A 85 3.97 6.81 3.76
N GLN A 86 4.81 7.67 4.34
CA GLN A 86 5.96 7.24 5.15
C GLN A 86 5.54 6.41 6.38
N ILE A 87 4.46 6.81 7.05
CA ILE A 87 3.90 6.04 8.17
C ILE A 87 3.47 4.64 7.70
N GLN A 88 2.84 4.52 6.54
CA GLN A 88 2.42 3.21 6.02
C GLN A 88 3.62 2.34 5.60
N CYS A 89 4.63 2.91 4.94
CA CYS A 89 5.89 2.19 4.64
C CYS A 89 6.54 1.64 5.91
N ALA A 90 6.58 2.44 6.98
CA ALA A 90 7.16 2.04 8.26
C ALA A 90 6.39 0.88 8.92
N LYS A 91 5.05 0.92 8.87
CA LYS A 91 4.19 -0.16 9.37
C LYS A 91 4.41 -1.47 8.63
N VAL A 92 4.38 -1.45 7.29
CA VAL A 92 4.65 -2.63 6.47
C VAL A 92 6.05 -3.18 6.76
N SER A 93 7.05 -2.30 6.89
CA SER A 93 8.41 -2.71 7.25
C SER A 93 8.50 -3.39 8.61
N GLN A 94 7.73 -2.91 9.60
CA GLN A 94 7.67 -3.50 10.93
C GLN A 94 6.98 -4.87 10.91
N GLU A 95 5.88 -5.01 10.18
CA GLU A 95 5.15 -6.29 10.02
C GLU A 95 6.03 -7.35 9.35
N ILE A 96 6.76 -6.99 8.29
CA ILE A 96 7.72 -7.88 7.62
C ILE A 96 8.81 -8.33 8.60
N LYS A 97 9.40 -7.39 9.37
CA LYS A 97 10.43 -7.71 10.37
C LYS A 97 9.91 -8.66 11.45
N GLN A 98 8.69 -8.45 11.93
CA GLN A 98 8.06 -9.34 12.92
C GLN A 98 7.78 -10.73 12.34
N SER A 99 7.27 -10.81 11.11
CA SER A 99 7.02 -12.09 10.43
C SER A 99 8.31 -12.89 10.18
N LEU A 100 9.38 -12.23 9.75
CA LEU A 100 10.69 -12.86 9.56
C LEU A 100 11.30 -13.34 10.87
N ALA A 101 11.20 -12.54 11.94
CA ALA A 101 11.67 -12.93 13.26
C ALA A 101 10.97 -14.21 13.77
N ILE A 102 9.66 -14.36 13.53
CA ILE A 102 8.91 -15.58 13.86
C ILE A 102 9.44 -16.78 13.05
N GLN A 103 9.65 -16.63 11.75
CA GLN A 103 10.16 -17.70 10.89
C GLN A 103 11.56 -18.19 11.27
N VAL A 104 12.43 -17.28 11.73
CA VAL A 104 13.79 -17.61 12.19
C VAL A 104 13.78 -18.35 13.53
N ILE A 105 12.83 -18.03 14.42
CA ILE A 105 12.68 -18.71 15.72
C ILE A 105 12.05 -20.10 15.55
N PHE A 106 11.18 -20.29 14.54
CA PHE A 106 10.53 -21.57 14.24
C PHE A 106 10.74 -22.00 12.77
N PRO A 107 11.97 -22.41 12.39
CA PRO A 107 12.23 -22.85 11.03
C PRO A 107 11.55 -24.21 10.77
N GLY A 108 10.43 -24.19 10.05
CA GLY A 108 9.72 -25.41 9.60
C GLY A 108 8.24 -25.50 9.98
N GLU A 109 7.73 -24.61 10.84
CA GLU A 109 6.30 -24.55 11.12
C GLU A 109 5.59 -23.67 10.08
N SER A 110 4.75 -24.28 9.23
CA SER A 110 3.84 -23.56 8.35
C SER A 110 2.71 -22.94 9.18
N ILE A 111 2.89 -21.71 9.65
CA ILE A 111 1.82 -20.96 10.29
C ILE A 111 0.84 -20.51 9.20
N ARG A 112 -0.29 -21.20 9.08
CA ARG A 112 -1.42 -20.74 8.26
C ARG A 112 -2.07 -19.56 8.98
N TYR A 113 -1.83 -18.35 8.52
CA TYR A 113 -2.54 -17.17 9.02
C TYR A 113 -4.03 -17.28 8.66
N ARG A 114 -4.89 -17.42 9.67
CA ARG A 114 -6.33 -17.16 9.53
C ARG A 114 -6.56 -15.71 9.97
N ILE A 115 -6.74 -14.82 9.01
CA ILE A 115 -7.17 -13.44 9.29
C ILE A 115 -8.62 -13.54 9.81
N PRO A 116 -8.91 -13.23 11.09
CA PRO A 116 -10.28 -13.20 11.58
C PRO A 116 -10.98 -11.97 10.99
N SER A 117 -12.18 -12.15 10.45
CA SER A 117 -12.92 -11.12 9.73
C SER A 117 -13.50 -10.00 10.61
N ASP A 118 -13.40 -10.10 11.94
CA ASP A 118 -14.13 -9.22 12.84
C ASP A 118 -13.23 -8.57 13.89
N SER A 119 -13.06 -7.25 13.74
CA SER A 119 -12.87 -6.20 14.75
C SER A 119 -12.19 -6.49 16.11
N MET A 120 -11.17 -5.67 16.41
CA MET A 120 -10.80 -5.12 17.73
C MET A 120 -11.29 -5.86 18.98
N GLY A 121 -10.39 -6.62 19.62
CA GLY A 121 -10.59 -7.11 20.99
C GLY A 121 -9.35 -7.84 21.50
N SER A 122 -8.72 -7.28 22.53
CA SER A 122 -7.66 -7.84 23.40
C SER A 122 -7.11 -9.24 23.05
N TYR A 123 -5.85 -9.27 22.59
CA TYR A 123 -5.09 -10.50 22.41
C TYR A 123 -4.75 -11.12 23.77
N HIS A 124 -5.43 -12.21 24.13
CA HIS A 124 -4.98 -13.12 25.18
C HIS A 124 -4.49 -14.41 24.51
N PRO A 125 -3.17 -14.67 24.49
CA PRO A 125 -2.67 -15.95 24.01
C PRO A 125 -2.97 -17.01 25.07
N THR A 126 -4.04 -17.79 24.88
CA THR A 126 -4.23 -19.03 25.64
C THR A 126 -3.26 -20.08 25.10
N LYS A 127 -2.23 -20.38 25.90
CA LYS A 127 -1.33 -21.52 25.67
C LYS A 127 -2.13 -22.81 25.81
N SER A 128 -2.52 -23.43 24.71
CA SER A 128 -2.92 -24.83 24.72
C SER A 128 -1.66 -25.68 24.88
N ARG A 129 -1.51 -26.28 26.07
CA ARG A 129 -0.44 -27.23 26.39
C ARG A 129 -0.77 -28.56 25.71
N TRP A 130 0.07 -28.99 24.77
CA TRP A 130 -0.02 -30.32 24.17
C TRP A 130 0.72 -31.34 25.06
N ILE A 131 0.09 -32.49 25.32
CA ILE A 131 0.67 -33.63 26.03
C ILE A 131 0.78 -34.77 24.99
N PRO A 132 1.98 -35.29 24.69
CA PRO A 132 2.12 -36.44 23.80
C PRO A 132 1.65 -37.73 24.47
N GLY A 133 0.87 -38.52 23.73
CA GLY A 133 0.72 -39.96 23.93
C GLY A 133 1.49 -40.71 22.86
#